data_AF-A0A1Y4RAE6-F1
#
_entry.id   AF-A0A1Y4RAE6-F1
#
_cell.length_a   1.000
_cell.length_b   1.000
_cell.length_c   1.000
_cell.angle_alpha   90.00
_cell.angle_beta   90.00
_cell.angle_gamma   90.00
#
_symmetry.space_group_name_H-M   'P 1'
#
loop_
_entity.id
_entity.type
_entity.pdbx_description
1 polymer ?
#
loop_
_entity_poly.entity_id
_entity_poly.type
_entity_poly.pdbx_seq_one_letter_code
_entity_poly.pdbx_strand_id
1 'polypeptide(L)' 'MDIIQKKIKDRRKSLGLSQYELAKRTQKMNQSQISKIETENRKITIEDMAMIAKALETPLSWFMGQTDKEEKS' A
#
# COMPACT_ATOMS: atom_id res chain seq x y z
N MET A 1 12.27 2.62 -4.43
CA MET A 1 10.84 2.33 -4.24
C MET A 1 10.76 0.94 -3.67
N ASP A 2 10.32 0.82 -2.42
CA ASP A 2 10.20 -0.45 -1.72
C ASP A 2 9.05 -1.29 -2.35
N ILE A 3 9.17 -2.61 -2.23
CA ILE A 3 8.33 -3.62 -2.92
C ILE A 3 6.85 -3.41 -2.55
N ILE A 4 6.58 -3.00 -1.31
CA ILE A 4 5.22 -2.79 -0.79
C ILE A 4 4.54 -1.61 -1.49
N GLN A 5 5.24 -0.48 -1.63
CA GLN A 5 4.73 0.74 -2.26
C GLN A 5 4.43 0.47 -3.73
N LYS A 6 5.27 -0.34 -4.40
CA LYS A 6 5.02 -0.80 -5.77
C LYS A 6 3.77 -1.68 -5.85
N LYS A 7 3.63 -2.67 -4.97
CA LYS A 7 2.44 -3.52 -4.89
C LYS A 7 1.15 -2.71 -4.67
N ILE A 8 1.17 -1.70 -3.79
CA ILE A 8 0.03 -0.79 -3.55
C ILE A 8 -0.34 -0.05 -4.84
N LYS A 9 0.65 0.57 -5.50
CA LYS A 9 0.44 1.34 -6.73
C LYS A 9 -0.10 0.47 -7.86
N ASP A 10 0.46 -0.70 -8.06
CA ASP A 10 0.06 -1.62 -9.14
C ASP A 10 -1.35 -2.17 -8.88
N ARG A 11 -1.67 -2.54 -7.64
CA ARG A 11 -3.01 -2.98 -7.27
C ARG A 11 -4.04 -1.87 -7.45
N ARG A 12 -3.74 -0.64 -7.00
CA ARG A 12 -4.61 0.53 -7.23
C ARG A 12 -4.91 0.71 -8.72
N LYS A 13 -3.89 0.67 -9.57
CA LYS A 13 -4.05 0.81 -11.02
C LYS A 13 -4.87 -0.34 -11.63
N SER A 14 -4.69 -1.57 -11.15
CA SER A 14 -5.48 -2.73 -11.61
C SER A 14 -6.99 -2.60 -11.33
N LEU A 15 -7.35 -1.83 -10.30
CA LEU A 15 -8.74 -1.51 -9.96
C LEU A 15 -9.26 -0.25 -10.69
N GLY A 16 -8.46 0.35 -11.57
CA GLY A 16 -8.83 1.57 -12.29
C GLY A 16 -8.90 2.84 -11.42
N LEU A 17 -8.31 2.81 -10.22
CA LEU A 17 -8.43 3.90 -9.27
C LEU A 17 -7.32 4.94 -9.43
N SER A 18 -7.69 6.22 -9.38
CA SER A 18 -6.78 7.33 -9.09
C SER A 18 -6.32 7.32 -7.63
N GLN A 19 -5.26 8.05 -7.33
CA GLN A 19 -4.81 8.23 -5.93
C GLN A 19 -5.86 8.93 -5.07
N TYR A 20 -6.66 9.83 -5.66
CA TYR A 20 -7.76 10.50 -4.98
C TYR A 20 -8.91 9.54 -4.65
N GLU A 21 -9.24 8.63 -5.55
CA GLU A 21 -10.26 7.62 -5.29
C GLU A 21 -9.82 6.60 -4.24
N LEU A 22 -8.54 6.19 -4.27
CA LEU A 22 -7.99 5.36 -3.19
C LEU A 22 -8.07 6.10 -1.84
N ALA A 23 -7.67 7.37 -1.79
CA ALA A 23 -7.76 8.19 -0.59
C ALA A 23 -9.21 8.22 -0.05
N LYS A 24 -10.20 8.48 -0.90
CA LYS A 24 -11.62 8.43 -0.52
C LYS A 24 -12.04 7.08 0.06
N ARG A 25 -11.59 5.97 -0.53
CA ARG A 25 -11.89 4.62 -0.03
C ARG A 25 -11.26 4.32 1.32
N THR A 26 -10.10 4.90 1.64
CA THR A 26 -9.49 4.75 2.98
C THR A 26 -10.22 5.54 4.07
N GLN A 27 -11.06 6.53 3.70
CA GLN A 27 -11.80 7.45 4.58
C GLN A 27 -10.95 8.32 5.54
N LYS A 28 -9.67 8.01 5.73
CA LYS A 28 -8.76 8.71 6.65
C LYS A 28 -7.59 9.41 5.96
N MET A 29 -7.23 8.97 4.76
CA MET A 29 -6.10 9.53 4.03
C MET A 29 -6.56 10.49 2.95
N ASN A 30 -5.75 11.50 2.65
CA ASN A 30 -5.90 12.38 1.50
C ASN A 30 -5.01 11.92 0.32
N GLN A 31 -5.25 12.48 -0.86
CA GLN A 31 -4.52 12.12 -2.09
C GLN A 31 -3.00 12.34 -1.95
N SER A 32 -2.58 13.40 -1.23
CA SER A 32 -1.15 13.68 -1.02
C SER A 32 -0.50 12.57 -0.19
N GLN A 33 -1.16 12.09 0.86
CA GLN A 33 -0.68 10.96 1.67
C GLN A 33 -0.55 9.69 0.82
N ILE A 34 -1.54 9.37 -0.03
CA ILE A 34 -1.44 8.23 -0.95
C ILE A 34 -0.28 8.40 -1.92
N SER A 35 -0.09 9.59 -2.50
CA SER A 35 1.04 9.85 -3.39
C SER A 35 2.37 9.61 -2.68
N LYS A 36 2.54 10.15 -1.47
CA LYS A 36 3.75 9.96 -0.67
C LYS A 36 4.00 8.50 -0.34
N ILE A 37 2.96 7.74 -0.01
CA ILE A 37 3.07 6.29 0.22
C ILE A 37 3.54 5.56 -1.03
N GLU A 38 3.11 5.97 -2.22
CA GLU A 38 3.53 5.32 -3.47
C GLU A 38 4.91 5.76 -3.97
N THR A 39 5.40 6.93 -3.56
CA THR A 39 6.62 7.53 -4.14
C THR A 39 7.77 7.67 -3.15
N GLU A 40 7.50 7.95 -1.88
CA GLU A 40 8.51 8.15 -0.86
C GLU A 40 8.96 6.81 -0.28
N ASN A 41 10.25 6.68 0.01
CA ASN A 41 10.81 5.51 0.70
C ASN A 41 10.50 5.51 2.21
N ARG A 42 9.31 6.00 2.59
CA ARG A 42 8.88 6.14 3.98
C ARG A 42 8.35 4.80 4.47
N LYS A 43 8.70 4.42 5.71
CA LYS A 43 8.06 3.31 6.41
C LYS A 43 6.56 3.60 6.53
N ILE A 44 5.75 2.80 5.84
CA ILE A 44 4.30 2.75 6.04
C ILE A 44 4.02 2.05 7.37
N THR A 45 3.10 2.59 8.16
CA THR A 45 2.68 1.93 9.40
C THR A 45 1.81 0.71 9.09
N ILE A 46 1.74 -0.26 10.01
CA ILE A 46 0.85 -1.42 9.83
C ILE A 46 -0.62 -0.98 9.73
N GLU A 47 -1.01 0.05 10.48
CA GLU A 47 -2.36 0.61 10.44
C GLU A 47 -2.69 1.20 9.06
N ASP A 48 -1.80 2.03 8.51
CA ASP A 48 -1.94 2.60 7.17
C ASP A 48 -2.02 1.51 6.11
N MET A 49 -1.17 0.49 6.23
CA MET A 49 -1.17 -0.64 5.31
C MET A 49 -2.47 -1.44 5.39
N ALA A 50 -3.02 -1.66 6.58
CA ALA A 50 -4.30 -2.34 6.76
C ALA A 50 -5.47 -1.55 6.15
N MET A 51 -5.46 -0.22 6.28
CA MET A 51 -6.47 0.66 5.68
C MET A 51 -6.42 0.62 4.15
N ILE A 52 -5.21 0.69 3.58
CA ILE A 52 -5.00 0.58 2.13
C ILE A 52 -5.40 -0.81 1.63
N ALA A 53 -5.02 -1.87 2.35
CA ALA A 53 -5.37 -3.24 2.00
C ALA A 53 -6.90 -3.43 1.91
N LYS A 54 -7.63 -2.90 2.91
CA LYS A 54 -9.10 -2.89 2.89
C LYS A 54 -9.66 -2.08 1.71
N ALA A 55 -9.12 -0.90 1.44
CA ALA A 55 -9.55 -0.03 0.34
C ALA A 55 -9.27 -0.60 -1.06
N LEU A 56 -8.25 -1.47 -1.17
CA LEU A 56 -7.84 -2.17 -2.38
C LEU A 56 -8.42 -3.59 -2.48
N GLU A 57 -9.32 -3.97 -1.59
CA GLU A 57 -9.96 -5.30 -1.60
C GLU A 57 -8.90 -6.42 -1.70
N THR A 58 -7.84 -6.29 -0.91
CA THR A 58 -6.64 -7.14 -0.97
C THR A 58 -6.22 -7.50 0.45
N PRO A 59 -5.89 -8.76 0.74
CA PRO A 59 -5.45 -9.13 2.09
C PRO A 59 -4.09 -8.50 2.42
N LEU A 60 -3.91 -8.08 3.67
CA LEU A 60 -2.67 -7.46 4.15
C LEU A 60 -1.43 -8.34 3.89
N SER A 61 -1.59 -9.65 4.00
CA SER A 61 -0.55 -10.65 3.74
C SER A 61 -0.01 -10.61 2.31
N TRP A 62 -0.77 -10.14 1.33
CA TRP A 62 -0.32 -10.01 -0.06
C TRP A 62 0.79 -8.96 -0.20
N PHE A 63 0.68 -7.86 0.57
CA PHE A 63 1.73 -6.83 0.62
C PHE A 63 2.97 -7.35 1.35
N MET A 64 2.77 -8.09 2.44
CA MET A 64 3.82 -8.63 3.31
C MET A 64 4.53 -9.89 2.77
N GLY A 65 4.03 -10.51 1.68
CA GLY A 65 4.59 -11.71 1.08
C GLY A 65 6.02 -11.49 0.57
N GLN A 66 6.96 -12.18 1.23
CA GLN A 66 8.43 -12.16 1.14
C GLN A 66 9.09 -10.86 1.62
N THR A 67 8.95 -10.55 2.91
CA THR A 67 10.14 -10.08 3.64
C THR A 67 11.11 -11.24 3.64
N ASP A 68 12.28 -11.10 3.02
CA ASP A 68 13.37 -12.07 3.14
C ASP A 68 13.61 -12.33 4.63
N LYS A 69 13.07 -13.44 5.13
CA LYS A 69 13.68 -14.09 6.26
C LYS A 69 14.96 -14.71 5.71
N GLU A 70 16.05 -13.95 5.76
CA GLU A 70 17.33 -14.56 6.04
C GLU A 70 17.25 -15.18 7.45
N GLU A 71 16.54 -16.30 7.58
CA GLU A 71 16.91 -17.31 8.56
C GLU A 71 18.13 -18.00 7.96
N LYS A 72 19.31 -17.40 8.18
CA LYS A 72 20.58 -18.11 8.05
C LYS A 72 20.55 -19.23 9.10
N SER A 73 20.19 -20.44 8.66
CA SER A 73 20.57 -21.69 9.32
C SER A 73 22.03 -22.02 9.01
#